data_AF-C5LVB3-F1
#
_entry.id   AF-C5LVB3-F1
#
_cell.length_a   1.000
_cell.length_b   1.000
_cell.length_c   1.000
_cell.angle_alpha   90.00
_cell.angle_beta   90.00
_cell.angle_gamma   90.00
#
_symmetry.space_group_name_H-M   'P 1'
#
loop_
_entity.id
_entity.type
_entity.pdbx_description
1 polymer ?
#
loop_
_entity_poly.entity_id
_entity_poly.type
_entity_poly.pdbx_seq_one_letter_code
_entity_poly.pdbx_strand_id
1 'polypeptide(L)'
;MAQRETAGGVPGMSKSDSEGLSDEASDDLSEDEGVSWIEWFCRCKGNEYFVEVDEDYVLDDFNLTGLRDIVPYYDHALNVILDAEDEELDSGELDHSKEDAIESAAQMLYGLIHARFLLTSRGMQAMLDKYSAFTYGLCPNADCEEAKQPVLPYGNDRPGQCGTKVFCPRCNEIYYPRSARLEIIDGAYFASSFCHMFLMAYPHLRPTSPAVPFEPTVYGFKIHYSVRDGVRKQFQVRQQRLQEQQQQQQQQREEEEDLKAQQHAASV
;
A
#
# COMPACT_ATOMS: atom_id res chain seq x y z
N MET A 1 -72.75 -28.02 2.36
CA MET A 1 -71.85 -28.64 1.35
C MET A 1 -70.72 -27.65 1.08
N ALA A 2 -69.46 -28.12 1.19
CA ALA A 2 -68.18 -27.51 0.73
C ALA A 2 -67.83 -26.07 1.19
N GLN A 3 -66.85 -25.88 2.08
CA GLN A 3 -65.38 -25.71 1.85
C GLN A 3 -65.04 -24.34 1.21
N ARG A 4 -64.39 -23.43 1.96
CA ARG A 4 -62.93 -23.16 2.03
C ARG A 4 -62.32 -22.68 0.71
N GLU A 5 -61.93 -21.41 0.65
CA GLU A 5 -60.89 -20.91 -0.26
C GLU A 5 -59.77 -20.28 0.55
N THR A 6 -58.60 -20.91 0.45
CA THR A 6 -57.31 -20.50 1.01
C THR A 6 -56.46 -19.90 -0.10
N ALA A 7 -55.59 -18.97 0.31
CA ALA A 7 -54.50 -18.38 -0.45
C ALA A 7 -53.75 -19.39 -1.32
N GLY A 8 -53.64 -19.08 -2.62
CA GLY A 8 -52.79 -19.77 -3.57
C GLY A 8 -51.42 -19.10 -3.65
N GLY A 9 -50.44 -19.71 -2.98
CA GLY A 9 -49.03 -19.62 -3.38
C GLY A 9 -48.76 -20.60 -4.52
N VAL A 10 -47.89 -20.23 -5.45
CA VAL A 10 -47.33 -21.13 -6.46
C VAL A 10 -45.81 -20.92 -6.52
N PRO A 11 -45.01 -21.99 -6.71
CA PRO A 11 -43.57 -22.05 -6.42
C PRO A 11 -42.70 -22.03 -7.70
N GLY A 12 -41.38 -21.92 -7.54
CA GLY A 12 -40.44 -22.09 -8.65
C GLY A 12 -38.99 -22.13 -8.20
N MET A 13 -38.50 -23.34 -7.90
CA MET A 13 -37.08 -23.68 -7.78
C MET A 13 -36.38 -23.62 -9.14
N SER A 14 -35.17 -23.07 -9.19
CA SER A 14 -34.01 -23.71 -9.82
C SER A 14 -32.71 -23.11 -9.28
N LYS A 15 -31.94 -23.95 -8.58
CA LYS A 15 -30.53 -23.76 -8.23
C LYS A 15 -29.73 -24.63 -9.20
N SER A 16 -28.87 -24.00 -9.99
CA SER A 16 -27.88 -24.58 -10.92
C SER A 16 -27.13 -23.35 -11.49
N ASP A 17 -25.81 -23.24 -11.52
CA ASP A 17 -24.73 -24.22 -11.40
C ASP A 17 -23.52 -23.59 -10.68
N SER A 18 -22.88 -24.41 -9.85
CA SER A 18 -21.57 -24.17 -9.28
C SER A 18 -20.55 -24.68 -10.29
N GLU A 19 -20.08 -23.81 -11.19
CA GLU A 19 -18.92 -24.13 -12.00
C GLU A 19 -17.66 -23.74 -11.23
N GLY A 20 -16.94 -24.77 -10.79
CA GLY A 20 -15.58 -24.64 -10.29
C GLY A 20 -14.70 -24.20 -11.44
N LEU A 21 -14.18 -22.97 -11.33
CA LEU A 21 -13.09 -22.50 -12.16
C LEU A 21 -11.83 -23.21 -11.67
N SER A 22 -11.43 -24.25 -12.41
CA SER A 22 -10.07 -24.77 -12.38
C SER A 22 -9.14 -23.64 -12.82
N ASP A 23 -8.35 -23.12 -11.87
CA ASP A 23 -7.15 -22.34 -12.15
C ASP A 23 -6.14 -23.26 -12.85
N GLU A 24 -6.33 -23.45 -14.15
CA GLU A 24 -5.27 -23.91 -15.04
C GLU A 24 -4.28 -22.75 -15.15
N ALA A 25 -3.25 -22.79 -14.31
CA ALA A 25 -2.04 -22.02 -14.52
C ALA A 25 -1.45 -22.47 -15.86
N SER A 26 -1.81 -21.75 -16.93
CA SER A 26 -1.08 -21.81 -18.19
C SER A 26 0.29 -21.21 -17.91
N ASP A 27 1.20 -22.10 -17.58
CA ASP A 27 2.65 -21.92 -17.55
C ASP A 27 3.10 -21.56 -18.98
N ASP A 28 2.92 -20.29 -19.35
CA ASP A 28 3.45 -19.72 -20.59
C ASP A 28 4.87 -19.23 -20.33
N LEU A 29 5.76 -20.18 -20.01
CA LEU A 29 7.20 -19.97 -19.86
C LEU A 29 7.91 -20.24 -21.18
N SER A 30 7.53 -19.51 -22.25
CA SER A 30 8.20 -19.70 -23.54
C SER A 30 8.46 -18.43 -24.36
N GLU A 31 8.62 -17.26 -23.71
CA GLU A 31 9.11 -16.02 -24.35
C GLU A 31 10.04 -15.16 -23.44
N ASP A 32 10.82 -15.73 -22.51
CA ASP A 32 11.63 -14.96 -21.54
C ASP A 32 13.16 -14.92 -21.81
N GLU A 33 13.62 -15.37 -22.98
CA GLU A 33 15.03 -15.17 -23.38
C GLU A 33 15.23 -13.73 -23.88
N GLY A 34 15.31 -12.76 -22.95
CA GLY A 34 15.72 -11.38 -23.25
C GLY A 34 15.03 -10.26 -22.46
N VAL A 35 14.25 -10.58 -21.42
CA VAL A 35 13.65 -9.57 -20.53
C VAL A 35 14.67 -9.21 -19.44
N SER A 36 14.93 -7.93 -19.25
CA SER A 36 15.82 -7.48 -18.16
C SER A 36 15.19 -7.71 -16.78
N TRP A 37 16.00 -7.81 -15.73
CA TRP A 37 15.51 -7.91 -14.36
C TRP A 37 14.56 -6.76 -14.01
N ILE A 38 14.85 -5.53 -14.47
CA ILE A 38 14.02 -4.35 -14.24
C ILE A 38 12.63 -4.50 -14.88
N GLU A 39 12.59 -4.93 -16.14
CA GLU A 39 11.35 -5.16 -16.89
C GLU A 39 10.53 -6.29 -16.26
N TRP A 40 11.18 -7.40 -15.88
CA TRP A 40 10.57 -8.50 -15.16
C TRP A 40 9.97 -8.03 -13.82
N PHE A 41 10.76 -7.33 -13.00
CA PHE A 41 10.35 -6.87 -11.68
C PHE A 41 9.14 -5.92 -11.77
N CYS A 42 9.13 -4.99 -12.73
CA CYS A 42 8.02 -4.07 -12.93
C CYS A 42 6.75 -4.75 -13.44
N ARG A 43 6.85 -5.92 -14.09
CA ARG A 43 5.72 -6.73 -14.55
C ARG A 43 5.16 -7.66 -13.48
N CYS A 44 5.93 -7.96 -12.44
CA CYS A 44 5.47 -8.80 -11.34
C CYS A 44 4.17 -8.27 -10.72
N LYS A 45 3.25 -9.19 -10.43
CA LYS A 45 1.99 -8.87 -9.75
C LYS A 45 2.29 -8.34 -8.34
N GLY A 46 1.81 -7.13 -8.02
CA GLY A 46 2.16 -6.43 -6.79
C GLY A 46 3.10 -5.25 -7.02
N ASN A 47 3.74 -5.15 -8.19
CA ASN A 47 4.67 -4.07 -8.54
C ASN A 47 4.08 -3.07 -9.54
N GLU A 48 2.74 -3.02 -9.66
CA GLU A 48 2.05 -2.23 -10.68
C GLU A 48 2.37 -0.71 -10.60
N TYR A 49 2.82 -0.22 -9.44
CA TYR A 49 3.15 1.18 -9.21
C TYR A 49 4.55 1.59 -9.69
N PHE A 50 5.48 0.65 -9.86
CA PHE A 50 6.86 0.95 -10.27
C PHE A 50 6.93 1.34 -11.74
N VAL A 51 7.80 2.28 -12.11
CA VAL A 51 8.22 2.49 -13.50
C VAL A 51 9.57 1.83 -13.73
N GLU A 52 9.84 1.45 -14.98
CA GLU A 52 11.15 0.94 -15.37
C GLU A 52 12.16 2.09 -15.29
N VAL A 53 13.22 1.89 -14.51
CA VAL A 53 14.34 2.85 -14.40
C VAL A 53 15.32 2.56 -15.52
N ASP A 54 15.77 3.59 -16.22
CA ASP A 54 16.74 3.42 -17.29
C ASP A 54 18.07 2.85 -16.75
N GLU A 55 18.64 1.86 -17.43
CA GLU A 55 19.93 1.27 -17.04
C GLU A 55 21.06 2.31 -16.97
N ASP A 56 21.08 3.32 -17.85
CA ASP A 56 22.08 4.39 -17.83
C ASP A 56 22.02 5.24 -16.55
N TYR A 57 20.83 5.37 -15.94
CA TYR A 57 20.65 6.03 -14.67
C TYR A 57 21.19 5.19 -13.51
N VAL A 58 21.00 3.87 -13.56
CA VAL A 58 21.49 2.91 -12.55
C VAL A 58 23.01 2.76 -12.63
N LEU A 59 23.59 2.77 -13.83
CA LEU A 59 25.04 2.65 -14.03
C LEU A 59 25.85 3.88 -13.57
N ASP A 60 25.20 5.03 -13.35
CA ASP A 60 25.86 6.23 -12.85
C ASP A 60 25.90 6.25 -11.31
N ASP A 61 27.07 5.91 -10.76
CA ASP A 61 27.36 5.89 -9.32
C ASP A 61 26.95 7.16 -8.57
N PHE A 62 26.95 8.33 -9.25
CA PHE A 62 26.53 9.57 -8.61
C PHE A 62 25.06 9.50 -8.16
N ASN A 63 24.18 8.89 -8.97
CA ASN A 63 22.76 8.73 -8.65
C ASN A 63 22.54 7.77 -7.47
N LEU A 64 23.47 6.85 -7.25
CA LEU A 64 23.39 5.80 -6.22
C LEU A 64 24.09 6.17 -4.90
N THR A 65 24.67 7.37 -4.81
CA THR A 65 25.46 7.81 -3.65
C THR A 65 24.70 7.62 -2.33
N GLY A 66 25.36 6.98 -1.35
CA GLY A 66 24.83 6.72 -0.01
C GLY A 66 23.89 5.52 0.12
N LEU A 67 23.50 4.85 -0.98
CA LEU A 67 22.66 3.65 -0.90
C LEU A 67 23.44 2.43 -0.37
N ARG A 68 24.74 2.36 -0.64
CA ARG A 68 25.65 1.30 -0.14
C ARG A 68 25.63 1.15 1.39
N ASP A 69 25.43 2.24 2.12
CA ASP A 69 25.41 2.22 3.59
C ASP A 69 24.07 1.72 4.16
N ILE A 70 23.03 1.66 3.32
CA ILE A 70 21.65 1.33 3.71
C ILE A 70 21.31 -0.11 3.29
N VAL A 71 21.79 -0.54 2.12
CA VAL A 71 21.42 -1.81 1.49
C VAL A 71 22.47 -2.89 1.79
N PRO A 72 22.08 -4.05 2.34
CA PRO A 72 23.00 -5.18 2.52
C PRO A 72 23.39 -5.80 1.17
N TYR A 73 24.58 -6.39 1.07
CA TYR A 73 25.05 -7.05 -0.17
C TYR A 73 24.96 -6.15 -1.42
N TYR A 74 25.18 -4.84 -1.26
CA TYR A 74 24.94 -3.83 -2.29
C TYR A 74 25.51 -4.19 -3.68
N ASP A 75 26.75 -4.68 -3.75
CA ASP A 75 27.40 -5.00 -5.03
C ASP A 75 26.70 -6.16 -5.74
N HIS A 76 26.42 -7.26 -5.03
CA HIS A 76 25.66 -8.39 -5.56
C HIS A 76 24.24 -7.99 -5.96
N ALA A 77 23.56 -7.20 -5.11
CA ALA A 77 22.22 -6.69 -5.39
C ALA A 77 22.19 -5.81 -6.66
N LEU A 78 23.24 -5.01 -6.88
CA LEU A 78 23.36 -4.19 -8.08
C LEU A 78 23.64 -5.03 -9.33
N ASN A 79 24.48 -6.07 -9.22
CA ASN A 79 24.73 -7.00 -10.30
C ASN A 79 23.43 -7.71 -10.72
N VAL A 80 22.62 -8.15 -9.76
CA VAL A 80 21.30 -8.76 -10.02
C VAL A 80 20.37 -7.78 -10.77
N ILE A 81 20.30 -6.51 -10.38
CA ILE A 81 19.44 -5.52 -11.04
C ILE A 81 19.87 -5.26 -12.50
N LEU A 82 21.18 -5.32 -12.76
CA LEU A 82 21.77 -5.01 -14.06
C LEU A 82 21.98 -6.25 -14.95
N ASP A 83 21.50 -7.43 -14.53
CA ASP A 83 21.78 -8.72 -15.18
C ASP A 83 23.29 -8.91 -15.48
N ALA A 84 24.15 -8.45 -14.57
CA ALA A 84 25.61 -8.52 -14.69
C ALA A 84 26.16 -9.82 -14.10
N GLU A 85 27.24 -10.33 -14.69
CA GLU A 85 27.94 -11.53 -14.20
C GLU A 85 28.46 -11.32 -12.77
N ASP A 86 28.27 -12.32 -11.92
CA ASP A 86 28.74 -12.32 -10.54
C ASP A 86 29.33 -13.69 -10.20
N GLU A 87 30.66 -13.76 -10.13
CA GLU A 87 31.39 -15.02 -9.97
C GLU A 87 30.95 -15.83 -8.74
N GLU A 88 30.52 -15.18 -7.65
CA GLU A 88 30.11 -15.85 -6.43
C GLU A 88 28.68 -16.40 -6.56
N LEU A 89 27.75 -15.63 -7.15
CA LEU A 89 26.38 -16.07 -7.42
C LEU A 89 26.34 -17.17 -8.49
N ASP A 90 27.06 -16.96 -9.60
CA ASP A 90 27.05 -17.84 -10.77
C ASP A 90 27.75 -19.19 -10.51
N SER A 91 28.63 -19.24 -9.49
CA SER A 91 29.27 -20.49 -9.08
C SER A 91 28.29 -21.51 -8.50
N GLY A 92 27.12 -21.08 -8.03
CA GLY A 92 26.14 -21.92 -7.33
C GLY A 92 26.66 -22.51 -6.02
N GLU A 93 27.76 -21.98 -5.47
CA GLU A 93 28.35 -22.43 -4.20
C GLU A 93 27.74 -21.70 -2.98
N LEU A 94 26.84 -20.74 -3.21
CA LEU A 94 26.18 -19.98 -2.15
C LEU A 94 25.09 -20.81 -1.45
N ASP A 95 24.87 -20.48 -0.18
CA ASP A 95 23.75 -21.03 0.58
C ASP A 95 22.45 -20.35 0.12
N HIS A 96 21.36 -21.11 -0.03
CA HIS A 96 20.06 -20.60 -0.45
C HIS A 96 19.58 -19.44 0.43
N SER A 97 19.88 -19.47 1.73
CA SER A 97 19.54 -18.36 2.63
C SER A 97 20.25 -17.04 2.27
N LYS A 98 21.43 -17.09 1.65
CA LYS A 98 22.15 -15.92 1.18
C LYS A 98 21.61 -15.43 -0.16
N GLU A 99 21.29 -16.35 -1.07
CA GLU A 99 20.65 -16.03 -2.35
C GLU A 99 19.34 -15.25 -2.11
N ASP A 100 18.45 -15.76 -1.25
CA ASP A 100 17.21 -15.09 -0.85
C ASP A 100 17.46 -13.69 -0.25
N ALA A 101 18.55 -13.54 0.51
CA ALA A 101 18.91 -12.26 1.13
C ALA A 101 19.43 -11.24 0.10
N ILE A 102 20.14 -11.71 -0.93
CA ILE A 102 20.61 -10.89 -2.05
C ILE A 102 19.44 -10.47 -2.94
N GLU A 103 18.51 -11.38 -3.24
CA GLU A 103 17.28 -11.05 -3.97
C GLU A 103 16.45 -9.99 -3.23
N SER A 104 16.27 -10.15 -1.91
CA SER A 104 15.58 -9.15 -1.09
C SER A 104 16.30 -7.80 -1.09
N ALA A 105 17.64 -7.82 -1.06
CA ALA A 105 18.46 -6.63 -1.16
C ALA A 105 18.34 -5.94 -2.52
N ALA A 106 18.26 -6.70 -3.62
CA ALA A 106 18.05 -6.17 -4.98
C ALA A 106 16.70 -5.44 -5.08
N GLN A 107 15.61 -6.05 -4.56
CA GLN A 107 14.30 -5.40 -4.53
C GLN A 107 14.32 -4.10 -3.71
N MET A 108 14.99 -4.12 -2.55
CA MET A 108 15.15 -2.93 -1.71
C MET A 108 15.97 -1.84 -2.42
N LEU A 109 17.10 -2.20 -3.02
CA LEU A 109 17.97 -1.29 -3.75
C LEU A 109 17.22 -0.65 -4.90
N TYR A 110 16.57 -1.45 -5.74
CA TYR A 110 15.78 -0.96 -6.86
C TYR A 110 14.69 0.01 -6.41
N GLY A 111 13.99 -0.30 -5.32
CA GLY A 111 12.99 0.61 -4.75
C GLY A 111 13.57 1.97 -4.33
N LEU A 112 14.76 2.00 -3.73
CA LEU A 112 15.43 3.25 -3.35
C LEU A 112 15.96 4.04 -4.55
N ILE A 113 16.44 3.34 -5.57
CA ILE A 113 16.84 3.93 -6.86
C ILE A 113 15.62 4.55 -7.54
N HIS A 114 14.51 3.82 -7.59
CA HIS A 114 13.25 4.24 -8.15
C HIS A 114 12.78 5.55 -7.52
N ALA A 115 12.77 5.65 -6.18
CA ALA A 115 12.39 6.87 -5.46
C ALA A 115 13.17 8.12 -5.91
N ARG A 116 14.48 7.95 -6.18
CA ARG A 116 15.34 9.04 -6.71
C ARG A 116 15.04 9.32 -8.17
N PHE A 117 14.90 8.27 -8.98
CA PHE A 117 14.63 8.36 -10.42
C PHE A 117 13.32 9.11 -10.70
N LEU A 118 12.28 8.93 -9.87
CA LEU A 118 11.00 9.61 -10.00
C LEU A 118 11.09 11.14 -9.97
N LEU A 119 12.18 11.71 -9.42
CA LEU A 119 12.43 13.15 -9.37
C LEU A 119 13.17 13.69 -10.61
N THR A 120 13.57 12.81 -11.53
CA THR A 120 14.16 13.19 -12.82
C THR A 120 13.07 13.47 -13.85
N SER A 121 13.41 14.17 -14.94
CA SER A 121 12.46 14.40 -16.04
C SER A 121 11.98 13.11 -16.70
N ARG A 122 12.84 12.08 -16.80
CA ARG A 122 12.50 10.79 -17.42
C ARG A 122 11.55 9.99 -16.52
N GLY A 123 11.86 9.89 -15.22
CA GLY A 123 10.97 9.27 -14.23
C GLY A 123 9.62 9.97 -14.12
N MET A 124 9.59 11.30 -14.12
CA MET A 124 8.34 12.07 -14.13
C MET A 124 7.47 11.77 -15.36
N GLN A 125 8.08 11.61 -16.54
CA GLN A 125 7.36 11.27 -17.77
C GLN A 125 6.80 9.85 -17.72
N ALA A 126 7.57 8.87 -17.26
CA ALA A 126 7.09 7.49 -17.10
C ALA A 126 5.91 7.42 -16.11
N MET A 127 5.98 8.18 -15.00
CA MET A 127 4.88 8.28 -14.04
C MET A 127 3.65 8.97 -14.64
N LEU A 128 3.84 9.94 -15.54
CA LEU A 128 2.74 10.62 -16.23
C LEU A 128 1.94 9.66 -17.11
N ASP A 129 2.62 8.75 -17.81
CA ASP A 129 1.96 7.76 -18.67
C ASP A 129 1.07 6.83 -17.83
N LYS A 130 1.58 6.32 -16.70
CA LYS A 130 0.80 5.52 -15.74
C LYS A 130 -0.31 6.30 -15.04
N TYR A 131 -0.07 7.56 -14.71
CA TYR A 131 -1.09 8.43 -14.11
C TYR A 131 -2.26 8.65 -15.06
N SER A 132 -1.98 8.89 -16.33
CA SER A 132 -2.97 9.07 -17.39
C SER A 132 -3.77 7.80 -17.68
N ALA A 133 -3.14 6.63 -17.49
CA ALA A 133 -3.78 5.32 -17.60
C ALA A 133 -4.59 4.90 -16.35
N PHE A 134 -4.66 5.74 -15.31
CA PHE A 134 -5.30 5.44 -14.03
C PHE A 134 -4.70 4.22 -13.29
N THR A 135 -3.44 3.87 -13.56
CA THR A 135 -2.76 2.71 -12.95
C THR A 135 -2.71 2.79 -11.42
N TYR A 136 -2.55 3.99 -10.88
CA TYR A 136 -2.52 4.23 -9.43
C TYR A 136 -3.91 4.20 -8.78
N GLY A 137 -4.97 4.19 -9.59
CA GLY A 137 -6.35 4.19 -9.16
C GLY A 137 -6.98 5.58 -9.09
N LEU A 138 -8.13 5.64 -8.43
CA LEU A 138 -8.92 6.85 -8.23
C LEU A 138 -9.04 7.12 -6.73
N CYS A 139 -9.29 8.38 -6.40
CA CYS A 139 -9.52 8.78 -5.01
C CYS A 139 -10.75 8.06 -4.44
N PRO A 140 -10.69 7.48 -3.23
CA PRO A 140 -11.82 6.81 -2.59
C PRO A 140 -12.80 7.79 -1.91
N ASN A 141 -12.49 9.09 -1.86
CA ASN A 141 -13.43 10.10 -1.38
C ASN A 141 -14.60 10.21 -2.37
N ALA A 142 -15.84 10.07 -1.90
CA ALA A 142 -17.04 10.02 -2.75
C ALA A 142 -17.12 11.16 -3.80
N ASP A 143 -16.86 12.41 -3.41
CA ASP A 143 -16.89 13.55 -4.35
C ASP A 143 -15.75 13.49 -5.38
N CYS A 144 -14.57 13.04 -4.96
CA CYS A 144 -13.43 12.85 -5.86
C CYS A 144 -13.59 11.62 -6.77
N GLU A 145 -14.22 10.57 -6.27
CA GLU A 145 -14.50 9.34 -7.00
C GLU A 145 -15.51 9.60 -8.13
N GLU A 146 -16.56 10.37 -7.85
CA GLU A 146 -17.54 10.81 -8.86
C GLU A 146 -16.88 11.63 -9.98
N ALA A 147 -15.93 12.50 -9.64
CA ALA A 147 -15.14 13.25 -10.62
C ALA A 147 -14.02 12.43 -11.28
N LYS A 148 -13.92 11.13 -10.99
CA LYS A 148 -12.88 10.22 -11.47
C LYS A 148 -11.47 10.76 -11.25
N GLN A 149 -11.20 11.34 -10.08
CA GLN A 149 -9.91 11.94 -9.78
C GLN A 149 -8.81 10.86 -9.66
N PRO A 150 -7.78 10.85 -10.56
CA PRO A 150 -6.63 9.97 -10.40
C PRO A 150 -5.76 10.38 -9.21
N VAL A 151 -5.15 9.38 -8.57
CA VAL A 151 -4.24 9.54 -7.43
C VAL A 151 -2.80 9.25 -7.84
N LEU A 152 -1.84 9.67 -7.03
CA LEU A 152 -0.41 9.40 -7.19
C LEU A 152 0.06 8.51 -6.05
N PRO A 153 1.07 7.64 -6.24
CA PRO A 153 1.68 6.95 -5.12
C PRO A 153 2.40 7.94 -4.22
N TYR A 154 2.47 7.61 -2.94
CA TYR A 154 3.07 8.41 -1.89
C TYR A 154 3.66 7.49 -0.84
N GLY A 155 4.81 7.85 -0.28
CA GLY A 155 5.29 7.19 0.93
C GLY A 155 6.26 8.03 1.72
N ASN A 156 6.69 7.51 2.87
CA ASN A 156 7.65 8.21 3.71
C ASN A 156 9.07 7.84 3.29
N ASP A 157 10.04 8.75 3.45
CA ASP A 157 11.40 8.57 2.91
C ASP A 157 12.26 7.54 3.68
N ARG A 158 11.72 6.90 4.73
CA ARG A 158 12.45 5.95 5.58
C ARG A 158 12.00 4.52 5.29
N PRO A 159 12.90 3.64 4.82
CA PRO A 159 12.57 2.24 4.54
C PRO A 159 12.10 1.49 5.78
N GLY A 160 11.24 0.50 5.59
CA GLY A 160 10.70 -0.40 6.60
C GLY A 160 9.68 0.23 7.55
N GLN A 161 9.30 1.50 7.37
CA GLN A 161 8.39 2.17 8.31
C GLN A 161 6.91 1.96 7.98
N CYS A 162 6.54 2.10 6.71
CA CYS A 162 5.15 2.00 6.30
C CYS A 162 5.04 1.61 4.83
N GLY A 163 4.00 0.85 4.53
CA GLY A 163 3.58 0.58 3.17
C GLY A 163 3.18 1.84 2.40
N THR A 164 3.24 1.75 1.08
CA THR A 164 2.86 2.82 0.15
C THR A 164 1.40 3.22 0.36
N LYS A 165 1.15 4.51 0.11
CA LYS A 165 -0.16 5.15 0.16
C LYS A 165 -0.40 5.85 -1.16
N VAL A 166 -1.58 6.44 -1.31
CA VAL A 166 -1.91 7.23 -2.49
C VAL A 166 -2.36 8.62 -2.09
N PHE A 167 -1.82 9.63 -2.77
CA PHE A 167 -2.15 11.03 -2.60
C PHE A 167 -3.16 11.49 -3.66
N CYS A 168 -4.23 12.15 -3.22
CA CYS A 168 -5.20 12.75 -4.12
C CYS A 168 -4.94 14.26 -4.27
N PRO A 169 -4.68 14.76 -5.50
CA PRO A 169 -4.40 16.18 -5.72
C PRO A 169 -5.65 17.08 -5.65
N ARG A 170 -6.87 16.51 -5.56
CA ARG A 170 -8.13 17.27 -5.50
C ARG A 170 -8.58 17.58 -4.09
N CYS A 171 -8.57 16.58 -3.22
CA CYS A 171 -8.88 16.75 -1.80
C CYS A 171 -7.64 17.02 -0.93
N ASN A 172 -6.43 16.84 -1.47
CA ASN A 172 -5.15 16.98 -0.76
C ASN A 172 -5.02 16.07 0.46
N GLU A 173 -5.54 14.84 0.34
CA GLU A 173 -5.52 13.83 1.39
C GLU A 173 -4.79 12.57 0.91
N ILE A 174 -4.29 11.79 1.87
CA ILE A 174 -3.59 10.53 1.67
C ILE A 174 -4.51 9.37 2.06
N TYR A 175 -4.54 8.34 1.22
CA TYR A 175 -5.39 7.15 1.39
C TYR A 175 -4.59 5.87 1.31
N TYR A 176 -5.18 4.80 1.81
CA TYR A 176 -4.69 3.45 1.55
C TYR A 176 -4.98 3.08 0.09
N PRO A 177 -4.08 2.36 -0.60
CA PRO A 177 -4.37 1.78 -1.90
C PRO A 177 -5.59 0.87 -1.80
N ARG A 178 -6.38 0.75 -2.88
CA ARG A 178 -7.56 -0.13 -2.89
C ARG A 178 -7.22 -1.61 -2.74
N SER A 179 -6.04 -2.02 -3.17
CA SER A 179 -5.59 -3.41 -3.07
C SER A 179 -4.60 -3.57 -1.93
N ALA A 180 -4.85 -4.53 -1.03
CA ALA A 180 -3.94 -4.85 0.07
C ALA A 180 -2.56 -5.29 -0.41
N ARG A 181 -2.44 -5.85 -1.63
CA ARG A 181 -1.14 -6.23 -2.21
C ARG A 181 -0.24 -5.01 -2.42
N LEU A 182 -0.83 -3.89 -2.83
CA LEU A 182 -0.09 -2.67 -3.12
C LEU A 182 0.37 -2.00 -1.83
N GLU A 183 -0.37 -2.19 -0.73
CA GLU A 183 0.05 -1.70 0.59
C GLU A 183 1.31 -2.39 1.11
N ILE A 184 1.68 -3.58 0.62
CA ILE A 184 2.89 -4.29 1.04
C ILE A 184 4.16 -3.61 0.51
N ILE A 185 4.06 -2.90 -0.64
CA ILE A 185 5.20 -2.17 -1.21
C ILE A 185 5.66 -1.10 -0.22
N ASP A 186 6.95 -0.99 0.03
CA ASP A 186 7.49 0.06 0.90
C ASP A 186 7.21 1.45 0.33
N GLY A 187 6.66 2.34 1.16
CA GLY A 187 6.41 3.72 0.76
C GLY A 187 7.70 4.50 0.43
N ALA A 188 8.84 4.11 1.02
CA ALA A 188 10.13 4.75 0.76
C ALA A 188 10.53 4.71 -0.72
N TYR A 189 9.99 3.76 -1.49
CA TYR A 189 10.28 3.61 -2.90
C TYR A 189 9.60 4.64 -3.80
N PHE A 190 8.71 5.46 -3.24
CA PHE A 190 8.05 6.56 -3.95
C PHE A 190 8.39 7.94 -3.39
N ALA A 191 8.99 8.01 -2.20
CA ALA A 191 9.30 9.24 -1.46
C ALA A 191 8.06 10.12 -1.12
N SER A 192 8.26 11.01 -0.15
CA SER A 192 7.22 11.91 0.35
C SER A 192 7.02 13.13 -0.56
N SER A 193 8.08 13.52 -1.27
CA SER A 193 8.10 14.72 -2.10
C SER A 193 7.63 14.50 -3.53
N PHE A 194 7.66 13.26 -4.03
CA PHE A 194 7.39 12.94 -5.43
C PHE A 194 6.06 13.50 -5.93
N CYS A 195 4.95 13.22 -5.23
CA CYS A 195 3.62 13.63 -5.70
C CYS A 195 3.49 15.16 -5.82
N HIS A 196 4.15 15.90 -4.93
CA HIS A 196 4.18 17.35 -4.96
C HIS A 196 5.06 17.88 -6.10
N MET A 197 6.23 17.28 -6.29
CA MET A 197 7.14 17.60 -7.38
C MET A 197 6.50 17.34 -8.75
N PHE A 198 5.80 16.20 -8.90
CA PHE A 198 5.06 15.84 -10.10
C PHE A 198 4.02 16.91 -10.47
N LEU A 199 3.24 17.39 -9.50
CA LEU A 199 2.23 18.44 -9.74
C LEU A 199 2.85 19.82 -9.98
N MET A 200 4.10 20.05 -9.57
CA MET A 200 4.86 21.26 -9.95
C MET A 200 5.39 21.15 -11.38
N ALA A 201 5.84 19.97 -11.79
CA ALA A 201 6.29 19.70 -13.16
C ALA A 201 5.13 19.71 -14.18
N TYR A 202 3.93 19.26 -13.78
CA TYR A 202 2.74 19.21 -14.61
C TYR A 202 1.56 20.03 -14.03
N PRO A 203 1.63 21.38 -14.01
CA PRO A 203 0.59 22.21 -13.39
C PRO A 203 -0.81 22.06 -14.01
N HIS A 204 -0.89 21.66 -15.28
CA HIS A 204 -2.15 21.46 -16.01
C HIS A 204 -2.95 20.25 -15.51
N LEU A 205 -2.33 19.33 -14.75
CA LEU A 205 -2.99 18.19 -14.11
C LEU A 205 -3.60 18.53 -12.76
N ARG A 206 -3.33 19.73 -12.23
CA ARG A 206 -3.91 20.15 -10.96
C ARG A 206 -5.42 20.31 -11.10
N PRO A 207 -6.21 19.70 -10.19
CA PRO A 207 -7.66 19.82 -10.24
C PRO A 207 -8.09 21.28 -10.14
N THR A 208 -8.99 21.70 -11.02
CA THR A 208 -9.49 23.08 -11.09
C THR A 208 -10.56 23.37 -10.03
N SER A 209 -11.27 22.34 -9.58
CA SER A 209 -12.26 22.41 -8.51
C SER A 209 -11.76 21.68 -7.26
N PRO A 210 -11.82 22.30 -6.08
CA PRO A 210 -11.52 21.60 -4.84
C PRO A 210 -12.60 20.55 -4.56
N ALA A 211 -12.24 19.54 -3.77
CA ALA A 211 -13.22 18.58 -3.27
C ALA A 211 -14.25 19.27 -2.37
N VAL A 212 -15.53 18.92 -2.52
CA VAL A 212 -16.60 19.47 -1.69
C VAL A 212 -16.71 18.63 -0.41
N PRO A 213 -16.58 19.24 0.79
CA PRO A 213 -16.78 18.51 2.04
C PRO A 213 -18.21 17.99 2.15
N PHE A 214 -18.36 16.75 2.63
CA PHE A 214 -19.67 16.18 2.90
C PHE A 214 -20.46 17.02 3.92
N GLU A 215 -21.67 17.43 3.54
CA GLU A 215 -22.58 18.20 4.39
C GLU A 215 -23.68 17.30 4.96
N PRO A 216 -23.60 16.91 6.24
CA PRO A 216 -24.58 16.01 6.84
C PRO A 216 -25.93 16.72 7.05
N THR A 217 -27.02 16.06 6.66
CA THR A 217 -28.39 16.55 6.86
C THR A 217 -29.28 15.50 7.54
N VAL A 218 -30.28 15.96 8.30
CA VAL A 218 -31.33 15.12 8.90
C VAL A 218 -32.67 15.74 8.52
N TYR A 219 -33.52 14.98 7.80
CA TYR A 219 -34.77 15.50 7.20
C TYR A 219 -34.58 16.79 6.38
N GLY A 220 -33.44 16.93 5.70
CA GLY A 220 -33.10 18.10 4.89
C GLY A 220 -32.53 19.29 5.67
N PHE A 221 -32.44 19.21 7.00
CA PHE A 221 -31.80 20.24 7.82
C PHE A 221 -30.32 19.94 8.04
N LYS A 222 -29.47 20.92 7.74
CA LYS A 222 -28.02 20.86 7.98
C LYS A 222 -27.73 20.68 9.47
N ILE A 223 -26.88 19.74 9.81
CA ILE A 223 -26.44 19.55 11.20
C ILE A 223 -25.49 20.68 11.57
N HIS A 224 -25.82 21.44 12.61
CA HIS A 224 -24.96 22.50 13.11
C HIS A 224 -23.65 21.93 13.69
N TYR A 225 -22.52 22.61 13.44
CA TYR A 225 -21.19 22.14 13.81
C TYR A 225 -21.05 21.85 15.32
N SER A 226 -21.78 22.56 16.18
CA SER A 226 -21.76 22.33 17.64
C SER A 226 -22.21 20.93 18.04
N VAL A 227 -23.10 20.30 17.27
CA VAL A 227 -23.54 18.91 17.50
C VAL A 227 -22.40 17.96 17.15
N ARG A 228 -21.74 18.18 16.01
CA ARG A 228 -20.56 17.39 15.58
C ARG A 228 -19.44 17.46 16.61
N ASP A 229 -19.10 18.67 17.06
CA ASP A 229 -18.02 18.88 18.03
C ASP A 229 -18.40 18.32 19.42
N GLY A 230 -19.68 18.40 19.79
CA GLY A 230 -20.22 17.77 20.99
C GLY A 230 -20.09 16.25 20.97
N VAL A 231 -20.48 15.61 19.86
CA VAL A 231 -20.36 14.14 19.70
C VAL A 231 -18.90 13.70 19.71
N ARG A 232 -17.99 14.43 19.04
CA ARG A 232 -16.54 14.14 19.07
C ARG A 232 -16.00 14.18 20.49
N LYS A 233 -16.31 15.23 21.27
CA LYS A 233 -15.90 15.35 22.68
C LYS A 233 -16.47 14.21 23.53
N GLN A 234 -17.75 13.89 23.39
CA GLN A 234 -18.38 12.80 24.14
C GLN A 234 -17.74 11.44 23.84
N PHE A 235 -17.44 11.17 22.56
CA PHE A 235 -16.75 9.96 22.16
C PHE A 235 -15.35 9.88 22.77
N GLN A 236 -14.59 10.98 22.74
CA GLN A 236 -13.25 11.06 23.31
C GLN A 236 -13.24 10.82 24.84
N VAL A 237 -14.19 11.43 25.56
CA VAL A 237 -14.37 11.18 27.01
C VAL A 237 -14.80 9.73 27.29
N ARG A 238 -15.62 9.13 26.43
CA ARG A 238 -15.99 7.71 26.56
C ARG A 238 -14.78 6.79 26.37
N GLN A 239 -13.95 7.06 25.37
CA GLN A 239 -12.73 6.29 25.10
C GLN A 239 -11.73 6.39 26.26
N GLN A 240 -11.52 7.60 26.80
CA GLN A 240 -10.66 7.79 27.98
C GLN A 240 -11.14 6.98 29.18
N ARG A 241 -12.44 7.02 29.50
CA ARG A 241 -13.01 6.22 30.60
C ARG A 241 -12.83 4.72 30.41
N LEU A 242 -12.93 4.23 29.17
CA LEU A 242 -12.70 2.81 28.87
C LEU A 242 -11.23 2.43 29.07
N GLN A 243 -10.29 3.29 28.64
CA GLN A 243 -8.86 3.08 28.87
C GLN A 243 -8.51 3.08 30.37
N GLU A 244 -9.04 4.04 31.13
CA GLU A 244 -8.84 4.10 32.59
C GLU A 244 -9.37 2.85 33.29
N GLN A 245 -10.55 2.34 32.90
CA GLN A 245 -11.09 1.10 33.45
C GLN A 245 -10.23 -0.11 33.11
N GLN A 246 -9.70 -0.19 31.88
CA GLN A 246 -8.80 -1.27 31.49
C GLN A 246 -7.48 -1.22 32.28
N GLN A 247 -6.90 -0.03 32.46
CA GLN A 247 -5.69 0.17 33.28
C GLN A 247 -5.92 -0.21 34.74
N GLN A 248 -7.05 0.21 35.34
CA GLN A 248 -7.38 -0.15 36.72
C GLN A 248 -7.57 -1.67 36.89
N GLN A 249 -8.26 -2.33 35.94
CA GLN A 249 -8.39 -3.79 35.98
C GLN A 249 -7.05 -4.51 35.81
N GLN A 250 -6.14 -3.95 35.00
CA GLN A 250 -4.81 -4.50 34.82
C GLN A 250 -3.97 -4.37 36.09
N GLN A 251 -3.96 -3.19 36.71
CA GLN A 251 -3.28 -2.96 38.00
C GLN A 251 -3.82 -3.88 39.10
N GLN A 252 -5.14 -4.04 39.19
CA GLN A 252 -5.73 -4.97 40.17
C GLN A 252 -5.32 -6.42 39.94
N ARG A 253 -5.19 -6.86 38.69
CA ARG A 253 -4.69 -8.21 38.37
C ARG A 253 -3.23 -8.38 38.76
N GLU A 254 -2.39 -7.39 38.45
CA GLU A 254 -0.97 -7.39 38.83
C GLU A 254 -0.80 -7.41 40.36
N GLU A 255 -1.56 -6.59 41.09
CA GLU A 255 -1.56 -6.60 42.56
C GLU A 255 -2.04 -7.94 43.14
N GLU A 256 -3.06 -8.57 42.55
CA GLU A 256 -3.55 -9.88 42.99
C GLU A 256 -2.54 -11.01 42.70
N GLU A 257 -1.83 -10.94 41.57
CA GLU A 257 -0.74 -11.85 41.22
C GLU A 257 0.45 -11.69 42.16
N ASP A 258 0.85 -10.46 42.48
CA ASP A 258 1.92 -10.16 43.44
C ASP A 258 1.56 -10.64 44.85
N LEU A 259 0.31 -10.45 45.30
CA LEU A 259 -0.14 -10.94 46.60
C LEU A 259 -0.10 -12.48 46.67
N LYS A 260 -0.53 -13.16 45.60
CA LYS A 260 -0.45 -14.62 45.48
C LYS A 260 1.01 -15.10 45.50
N ALA A 261 1.91 -14.41 44.81
CA ALA A 261 3.33 -14.73 44.79
C ALA A 261 3.97 -14.59 46.19
N GLN A 262 3.65 -13.52 46.92
CA GLN A 262 4.14 -13.30 48.28
C GLN A 262 3.62 -14.34 49.28
N GLN A 263 2.33 -14.72 49.18
CA GLN A 263 1.75 -15.77 50.03
C GLN A 263 2.39 -17.14 49.75
N HIS A 264 2.66 -17.45 48.48
CA HIS A 264 3.37 -18.68 48.10
C HIS A 264 4.80 -18.69 48.64
N ALA A 265 5.53 -17.58 48.59
CA ALA A 265 6.89 -17.46 49.12
C ALA A 265 6.95 -17.57 50.66
N ALA A 266 5.91 -17.17 51.38
CA ALA A 266 5.86 -17.29 52.84
C ALA A 266 5.45 -18.69 53.36
N SER A 267 4.99 -19.57 52.46
CA SER A 267 4.49 -20.91 52.77
C SER A 267 5.51 -22.03 52.47
N VAL A 268 6.70 -21.67 51.96
CA VAL A 268 7.85 -22.54 51.68
C VAL A 268 8.94 -22.26 52.70
#